data_AF-A0A2R6DEG7-F1
#
_entry.id   AF-A0A2R6DEG7-F1
#
_cell.length_a   1.000
_cell.length_b   1.000
_cell.length_c   1.000
_cell.angle_alpha   90.00
_cell.angle_beta   90.00
_cell.angle_gamma   90.00
#
_symmetry.space_group_name_H-M   'P 1'
#
loop_
_entity.id
_entity.type
_entity.pdbx_description
1 polymer ?
#
loop_
_entity_poly.entity_id
_entity_poly.type
_entity_poly.pdbx_seq_one_letter_code
_entity_poly.pdbx_strand_id
1 'polypeptide(L)'
;MSFTDMPSGRILRYDESTGDCEVWRTDTGNANGLALGTAGWLYACEMGGRRVVRYETDGDDDDDDEDDNDGGLTVVAEESGGDRLN
;
A
#
# COMPACT_ATOMS: atom_id res chain seq x y z
N MET A 1 0.77 -12.98 4.32
CA MET A 1 0.20 -11.87 5.13
C MET A 1 0.97 -10.59 4.81
N SER A 2 0.35 -9.39 4.81
CA SER A 2 1.08 -8.13 4.54
C SER A 2 1.19 -7.25 5.78
N PHE A 3 2.31 -6.55 5.95
CA PHE A 3 2.58 -5.67 7.08
C PHE A 3 3.43 -4.46 6.70
N THR A 4 3.33 -3.38 7.48
CA THR A 4 4.03 -2.11 7.22
C THR A 4 5.33 -2.02 8.01
N ASP A 5 6.39 -1.58 7.34
CA ASP A 5 7.61 -1.09 7.95
C ASP A 5 7.66 0.44 7.82
N MET A 6 6.98 1.13 8.74
CA MET A 6 6.83 2.59 8.74
C MET A 6 8.16 3.36 8.68
N PRO A 7 9.21 2.99 9.45
CA PRO A 7 10.47 3.74 9.42
C PRO A 7 11.17 3.71 8.06
N SER A 8 11.06 2.61 7.32
CA SER A 8 11.64 2.50 5.97
C SER A 8 10.65 2.83 4.86
N GLY A 9 9.39 3.14 5.19
CA GLY A 9 8.35 3.48 4.23
C GLY A 9 7.95 2.31 3.32
N ARG A 10 7.96 1.07 3.81
CA ARG A 10 7.72 -0.13 2.99
C ARG A 10 6.49 -0.92 3.44
N ILE A 11 5.90 -1.65 2.50
CA ILE A 11 4.97 -2.73 2.79
C ILE A 11 5.67 -4.04 2.42
N LEU A 12 5.65 -4.99 3.34
CA LEU A 12 6.22 -6.32 3.15
C LEU A 12 5.12 -7.37 3.11
N ARG A 13 5.39 -8.45 2.38
CA ARG A 13 4.57 -9.65 2.32
C ARG A 13 5.33 -10.81 2.96
N TYR A 14 4.73 -11.40 3.98
CA TYR A 14 5.17 -12.64 4.58
C TYR A 14 4.59 -13.83 3.81
N ASP A 15 5.48 -14.69 3.33
CA ASP A 15 5.14 -16.01 2.77
C ASP A 15 5.20 -17.06 3.90
N GLU A 16 4.07 -17.70 4.18
CA GLU A 16 3.97 -18.70 5.25
C GLU A 16 4.56 -20.06 4.87
N SER A 17 4.71 -20.35 3.56
CA SER A 17 5.22 -21.62 3.05
C SER A 17 6.75 -21.66 3.10
N THR A 18 7.40 -20.53 2.86
CA THR A 18 8.87 -20.40 2.93
C THR A 18 9.35 -19.77 4.23
N GLY A 19 8.51 -18.95 4.87
CA GLY A 19 8.87 -18.17 6.06
C GLY A 19 9.60 -16.86 5.73
N ASP A 20 9.69 -16.50 4.46
CA ASP A 20 10.39 -15.29 4.00
C ASP A 20 9.50 -14.05 4.05
N CYS A 21 10.16 -12.89 4.12
CA CYS A 21 9.53 -11.59 3.97
C CYS A 21 10.10 -10.90 2.73
N GLU A 22 9.22 -10.52 1.81
CA GLU A 22 9.60 -9.82 0.58
C GLU A 22 9.02 -8.41 0.60
N VAL A 23 9.74 -7.46 0.01
CA VAL A 23 9.23 -6.09 -0.16
C VAL A 23 8.20 -6.11 -1.28
N TRP A 24 6.99 -5.65 -0.96
CA TRP A 24 5.90 -5.58 -1.92
C TRP A 24 5.72 -4.19 -2.51
N ARG A 25 5.93 -3.14 -1.69
CA ARG A 25 5.94 -1.73 -2.11
C ARG A 25 6.96 -0.92 -1.31
N THR A 26 7.59 0.07 -1.94
CA THR A 26 8.44 1.09 -1.30
C THR A 26 7.79 2.47 -1.37
N ASP A 27 8.38 3.45 -0.69
CA ASP A 27 7.94 4.86 -0.68
C ASP A 27 6.45 5.09 -0.39
N THR A 28 5.88 4.22 0.45
CA THR A 28 4.44 4.17 0.80
C THR A 28 3.95 5.34 1.68
N GLY A 29 4.62 6.50 1.65
CA GLY A 29 4.23 7.68 2.43
C GLY A 29 4.10 7.41 3.93
N ASN A 30 4.90 6.50 4.48
CA ASN A 30 4.77 5.96 5.84
C ASN A 30 3.38 5.37 6.11
N ALA A 31 2.97 4.39 5.29
CA ALA A 31 1.77 3.60 5.49
C ALA A 31 1.73 3.00 6.91
N ASN A 32 0.67 3.26 7.67
CA ASN A 32 0.58 2.92 9.09
C ASN A 32 -0.50 1.89 9.44
N GLY A 33 -1.51 1.71 8.57
CA GLY A 33 -2.57 0.74 8.75
C GLY A 33 -2.95 0.12 7.42
N LEU A 34 -3.08 -1.21 7.39
CA LEU A 34 -3.45 -1.97 6.19
C LEU A 34 -4.80 -2.65 6.37
N ALA A 35 -5.59 -2.69 5.30
CA ALA A 35 -6.82 -3.47 5.23
C ALA A 35 -6.91 -4.18 3.88
N LEU A 36 -7.19 -5.48 3.89
CA LEU A 36 -7.44 -6.24 2.67
C LEU A 36 -8.94 -6.23 2.37
N GLY A 37 -9.32 -5.69 1.22
CA GLY A 37 -10.69 -5.69 0.72
C GLY A 37 -11.14 -7.07 0.24
N THR A 38 -12.45 -7.26 0.11
CA THR A 38 -13.05 -8.53 -0.33
C THR A 38 -12.77 -8.86 -1.80
N ALA A 39 -12.45 -7.86 -2.62
CA ALA A 39 -12.01 -8.04 -4.00
C ALA A 39 -10.48 -8.21 -4.16
N GLY A 40 -9.74 -8.30 -3.05
CA GLY A 40 -8.28 -8.50 -3.06
C GLY A 40 -7.45 -7.22 -3.03
N TRP A 41 -8.07 -6.04 -3.05
CA TRP A 41 -7.34 -4.76 -2.97
C TRP A 41 -6.73 -4.53 -1.60
N LEU A 42 -5.52 -3.95 -1.55
CA LEU A 42 -4.91 -3.53 -0.30
C LEU A 42 -5.11 -2.04 -0.08
N TYR A 43 -5.73 -1.67 1.03
CA TYR A 43 -5.89 -0.28 1.44
C TYR A 43 -4.85 0.08 2.49
N ALA A 44 -4.33 1.31 2.42
CA ALA A 44 -3.44 1.84 3.43
C ALA A 44 -3.78 3.27 3.84
N CYS A 45 -3.49 3.61 5.09
CA CYS A 45 -3.47 4.99 5.56
C CYS A 45 -2.03 5.50 5.52
N GLU A 46 -1.76 6.52 4.71
CA GLU A 46 -0.44 7.12 4.56
C GLU A 46 -0.33 8.36 5.45
N MET A 47 0.64 8.36 6.36
CA MET A 47 0.85 9.49 7.26
C MET A 47 1.44 10.70 6.52
N GLY A 48 2.36 10.47 5.58
CA GLY A 48 3.01 11.51 4.80
C GLY A 48 2.04 12.27 3.89
N GLY A 49 1.18 11.55 3.17
CA GLY A 49 0.15 12.13 2.32
C GLY A 49 -1.13 12.57 3.05
N ARG A 50 -1.31 12.15 4.31
CA ARG A 50 -2.55 12.32 5.09
C ARG A 50 -3.79 11.84 4.33
N ARG A 51 -3.64 10.69 3.66
CA ARG A 51 -4.62 10.14 2.74
C ARG A 51 -4.82 8.65 2.99
N VAL A 52 -5.96 8.14 2.54
CA VAL A 52 -6.19 6.70 2.42
C VAL A 52 -6.01 6.34 0.95
N VAL A 53 -5.24 5.30 0.70
CA VAL A 53 -4.88 4.83 -0.63
C VAL A 53 -5.29 3.38 -0.80
N ARG A 54 -5.45 2.96 -2.06
CA ARG A 54 -5.73 1.59 -2.47
C ARG A 54 -4.66 1.20 -3.49
N TYR A 55 -3.89 0.17 -3.16
CA TYR A 55 -2.96 -0.50 -4.05
C TYR A 55 -3.69 -1.60 -4.83
N GLU A 56 -3.42 -1.68 -6.13
CA GLU A 56 -3.91 -2.77 -6.97
C GLU A 56 -3.20 -4.11 -6.67
N THR A 57 -3.86 -5.22 -6.96
CA THR A 57 -3.48 -6.57 -6.50
C THR A 57 -2.70 -7.36 -7.54
N ASP A 58 -2.71 -6.93 -8.80
CA ASP A 58 -1.92 -7.53 -9.87
C ASP A 58 -0.58 -6.79 -9.93
N GLY A 59 0.51 -7.54 -10.01
CA GLY A 59 1.88 -7.09 -9.77
C GLY A 59 2.48 -6.21 -10.87
N ASP A 60 1.72 -5.25 -11.39
CA ASP A 60 2.21 -4.26 -12.36
C ASP A 60 2.85 -3.09 -11.58
N ASP A 61 4.02 -3.36 -11.04
CA ASP A 61 5.01 -2.35 -10.67
C ASP A 61 6.33 -2.78 -11.32
N ASP A 62 6.29 -2.86 -12.66
CA ASP A 62 7.48 -2.82 -13.51
C ASP A 62 7.80 -1.33 -13.76
N ASP A 63 8.01 -0.56 -12.68
CA ASP A 63 8.45 0.83 -12.76
C ASP A 63 9.95 0.89 -12.40
N ASP A 64 10.76 0.60 -13.42
CA ASP A 64 12.14 1.07 -13.58
C ASP A 64 12.13 2.55 -14.07
N ASP A 65 10.99 3.25 -13.97
CA ASP A 65 10.78 4.61 -14.45
C ASP A 65 10.63 5.63 -13.30
N GLU A 66 11.02 6.86 -13.63
CA GLU A 66 11.38 7.99 -12.77
C GLU A 66 10.31 8.46 -11.73
N ASP A 67 10.81 8.82 -10.54
CA ASP A 67 10.31 9.63 -9.40
C ASP A 67 8.83 9.67 -8.95
N ASP A 68 7.86 9.13 -9.69
CA ASP A 68 6.44 9.12 -9.33
C ASP A 68 6.03 7.70 -8.87
N ASN A 69 6.52 7.31 -7.68
CA ASN A 69 6.37 5.98 -7.07
C ASN A 69 4.95 5.67 -6.52
N ASP A 70 3.90 6.06 -7.25
CA ASP A 70 2.50 5.79 -6.91
C ASP A 70 1.99 4.57 -7.73
N GLY A 71 2.84 3.57 -7.94
CA GLY A 71 2.56 2.29 -8.61
C GLY A 71 1.16 1.74 -8.33
N GLY A 72 0.27 1.86 -9.32
CA GLY A 72 -1.13 1.42 -9.21
C GLY A 72 -1.87 1.98 -7.98
N LEU A 73 -1.56 3.20 -7.55
CA LEU A 73 -2.12 3.82 -6.35
C LEU A 73 -3.38 4.61 -6.67
N THR A 74 -4.52 4.18 -6.14
CA THR A 74 -5.73 5.00 -6.16
C THR A 74 -5.91 5.68 -4.81
N VAL A 75 -5.92 7.00 -4.78
CA VAL A 75 -6.29 7.72 -3.56
C VAL A 75 -7.80 7.66 -3.37
N VAL A 76 -8.22 7.13 -2.22
CA VAL A 76 -9.64 6.90 -1.92
C VAL A 76 -10.21 7.92 -0.94
N ALA A 77 -9.36 8.64 -0.20
CA ALA A 77 -9.76 9.80 0.62
C ALA A 77 -8.56 10.70 0.96
N GLU A 78 -8.69 12.02 0.81
CA GLU A 78 -7.58 12.99 1.06
C GLU A 78 -7.85 14.03 2.15
N GLU A 79 -9.09 14.15 2.62
CA GLU A 79 -9.46 14.95 3.79
C GLU A 79 -10.64 14.27 4.50
N SER A 80 -10.99 14.72 5.72
CA SER A 80 -11.98 14.11 6.64
C SER A 80 -13.42 13.94 6.11
N GLY A 81 -13.65 14.12 4.81
CA GLY A 81 -14.88 13.82 4.09
C GLY A 81 -14.87 12.48 3.35
N GLY A 82 -13.91 11.58 3.63
CA GLY A 82 -13.77 10.29 2.93
C GLY A 82 -15.11 9.54 2.74
N ASP A 83 -15.42 9.22 1.50
CA ASP A 83 -16.62 8.45 1.16
C ASP A 83 -16.52 7.05 1.76
N ARG A 84 -17.64 6.54 2.29
CA ARG A 84 -17.67 5.17 2.82
C ARG A 84 -17.47 4.21 1.66
N LEU A 85 -16.30 3.56 1.64
CA LEU A 85 -16.04 2.42 0.77
C LEU A 85 -17.08 1.33 1.09
N ASN A 86 -17.95 1.05 0.12
CA ASN A 86 -19.09 0.14 0.24
C ASN A 86 -18.84 -1.19 -0.47
#